data_AF-A0A820M7H0-F1
#
_entry.id   AF-A0A820M7H0-F1
#
_cell.length_a   1.000
_cell.length_b   1.000
_cell.length_c   1.000
_cell.angle_alpha   90.00
_cell.angle_beta   90.00
_cell.angle_gamma   90.00
#
_symmetry.space_group_name_H-M   'P 1'
#
loop_
_entity.id
_entity.type
_entity.pdbx_description
1 polymer ?
#
loop_
_entity_poly.entity_id
_entity_poly.type
_entity_poly.pdbx_seq_one_letter_code
_entity_poly.pdbx_strand_id
1 'polypeptide(L)'
;INGPYSSCARYIFDCKHVVLIGGGIGITPYSSILSSLMAQFRASRVICKHCNSINYNTKGLVENRRLKKVDFIWVNRDQKNFEWFLNLLRQFEQEQDYYLASNPNDNRFLDIHLYFTEIKHDENIGNVPLDLVTQIWKQVSGQDIFTSLKSKTHIGRPKWEEIFNQLISGENASTADDVNVFFCGPNTMAQAIRNHCATFRFR
;
A
#
# COMPACT_ATOMS: atom_id res chain seq x y z
N ILE A 1 -8.45 14.02 -27.79
CA ILE A 1 -8.64 14.05 -26.33
C ILE A 1 -8.43 12.62 -25.83
N ASN A 2 -7.23 12.31 -25.33
CA ASN A 2 -6.93 11.02 -24.72
C ASN A 2 -7.41 11.04 -23.27
N GLY A 3 -8.10 9.98 -22.84
CA GLY A 3 -8.72 9.90 -21.51
C GLY A 3 -7.72 10.04 -20.33
N PRO A 4 -8.22 10.20 -19.09
CA PRO A 4 -7.50 10.76 -17.93
C PRO A 4 -6.38 9.88 -17.34
N TYR A 5 -6.02 8.76 -17.96
CA TYR A 5 -5.00 7.85 -17.47
C TYR A 5 -3.79 7.87 -18.40
N SER A 6 -2.64 8.25 -17.87
CA SER A 6 -1.36 8.01 -18.54
C SER A 6 -1.18 6.51 -18.80
N SER A 7 -0.47 6.15 -19.86
CA SER A 7 -0.18 4.74 -20.21
C SER A 7 0.43 3.95 -19.04
N CYS A 8 1.21 4.60 -18.18
CA CYS A 8 1.82 4.00 -16.99
C CYS A 8 0.80 3.60 -15.92
N ALA A 9 -0.23 4.41 -15.67
CA ALA A 9 -1.27 4.07 -14.69
C ALA A 9 -2.12 2.88 -15.14
N ARG A 10 -2.28 2.69 -16.46
CA ARG A 10 -3.00 1.54 -17.02
C ARG A 10 -2.24 0.23 -16.82
N TYR A 11 -0.92 0.26 -17.01
CA TYR A 11 -0.04 -0.89 -16.84
C TYR A 11 -0.09 -1.49 -15.41
N ILE A 12 -0.32 -0.66 -14.39
CA ILE A 12 -0.50 -1.12 -13.00
C ILE A 12 -1.59 -2.20 -12.89
N PHE A 13 -2.69 -2.06 -13.64
CA PHE A 13 -3.82 -3.00 -13.59
C PHE A 13 -3.56 -4.32 -14.32
N ASP A 14 -2.55 -4.35 -15.20
CA ASP A 14 -2.14 -5.54 -15.96
C ASP A 14 -1.08 -6.37 -15.20
N CYS A 15 -0.51 -5.82 -14.14
CA CYS A 15 0.44 -6.51 -13.26
C CYS A 15 -0.29 -7.48 -12.32
N LYS A 16 0.36 -8.55 -11.85
CA LYS A 16 -0.23 -9.45 -10.83
C LYS A 16 -0.05 -8.92 -9.41
N HIS A 17 1.15 -8.46 -9.11
CA HIS A 17 1.51 -7.86 -7.83
C HIS A 17 2.22 -6.53 -8.08
N VAL A 18 1.69 -5.47 -7.49
CA VAL A 18 2.22 -4.12 -7.62
C VAL A 18 2.79 -3.68 -6.28
N VAL A 19 3.98 -3.09 -6.30
CA VAL A 19 4.59 -2.44 -5.15
C VAL A 19 4.71 -0.96 -5.46
N LEU A 20 3.91 -0.13 -4.78
CA LEU A 20 3.89 1.31 -4.92
C LEU A 20 4.72 1.95 -3.81
N ILE A 21 5.84 2.57 -4.16
CA ILE A 21 6.77 3.18 -3.19
C ILE A 21 6.73 4.70 -3.35
N GLY A 22 6.31 5.40 -2.29
CA GLY A 22 6.26 6.86 -2.22
C GLY A 22 7.29 7.42 -1.22
N GLY A 23 8.03 8.45 -1.62
CA GLY A 23 8.99 9.17 -0.77
C GLY A 23 8.60 10.64 -0.60
N GLY A 24 8.30 11.06 0.64
CA GLY A 24 7.96 12.45 0.97
C GLY A 24 6.76 12.97 0.17
N ILE A 25 6.91 14.12 -0.51
CA ILE A 25 5.88 14.71 -1.40
C ILE A 25 5.50 13.84 -2.60
N GLY A 26 6.30 12.81 -2.91
CA GLY A 26 6.03 11.83 -3.97
C GLY A 26 4.79 10.96 -3.70
N ILE A 27 4.07 11.21 -2.61
CA ILE A 27 2.86 10.51 -2.23
C ILE A 27 1.61 10.97 -2.99
N THR A 28 1.58 12.23 -3.39
CA THR A 28 0.43 12.87 -4.07
C THR A 28 -0.05 12.11 -5.31
N PRO A 29 0.81 11.67 -6.26
CA PRO A 29 0.33 10.91 -7.41
C PRO A 29 -0.35 9.59 -7.02
N TYR A 30 0.06 8.97 -5.90
CA TYR A 30 -0.51 7.71 -5.45
C TYR A 30 -1.91 7.83 -4.85
N SER A 31 -2.35 9.00 -4.41
CA SER A 31 -3.73 9.21 -3.95
C SER A 31 -4.75 8.80 -5.02
N SER A 32 -4.57 9.30 -6.24
CA SER A 32 -5.47 9.00 -7.36
C SER A 32 -5.38 7.53 -7.80
N ILE A 33 -4.18 6.95 -7.77
CA ILE A 33 -3.92 5.55 -8.15
C ILE A 33 -4.56 4.60 -7.15
N LEU A 34 -4.31 4.79 -5.85
CA LEU A 34 -4.91 3.98 -4.78
C LEU A 34 -6.43 4.11 -4.76
N SER A 35 -6.97 5.32 -4.94
CA SER A 35 -8.41 5.52 -5.05
C SER A 35 -9.01 4.76 -6.23
N SER A 36 -8.33 4.77 -7.38
CA SER A 36 -8.74 4.00 -8.55
C SER A 36 -8.66 2.49 -8.29
N LEU A 37 -7.58 2.01 -7.67
CA LEU A 37 -7.40 0.61 -7.27
C LEU A 37 -8.48 0.13 -6.31
N MET A 38 -8.85 0.95 -5.32
CA MET A 38 -9.91 0.63 -4.36
C MET A 38 -11.30 0.68 -4.99
N ALA A 39 -11.60 1.69 -5.81
CA ALA A 39 -12.86 1.72 -6.58
C ALA A 39 -13.00 0.48 -7.47
N GLN A 40 -11.89 0.04 -8.05
CA GLN A 40 -11.81 -1.17 -8.83
C GLN A 40 -12.01 -2.43 -7.97
N PHE A 41 -11.36 -2.53 -6.81
CA PHE A 41 -11.53 -3.60 -5.82
C PHE A 41 -13.00 -3.76 -5.40
N ARG A 42 -13.73 -2.65 -5.21
CA ARG A 42 -15.19 -2.64 -4.98
C ARG A 42 -15.93 -3.22 -6.18
N ALA A 43 -15.69 -2.67 -7.37
CA ALA A 43 -16.41 -3.03 -8.58
C ALA A 43 -16.28 -4.52 -8.96
N SER A 44 -15.12 -5.14 -8.70
CA SER A 44 -14.91 -6.58 -8.95
C SER A 44 -15.69 -7.50 -8.02
N ARG A 45 -16.30 -6.97 -6.95
CA ARG A 45 -17.00 -7.76 -5.93
C ARG A 45 -18.48 -7.46 -5.80
N VAL A 46 -18.98 -6.52 -6.60
CA VAL A 46 -20.42 -6.29 -6.75
C VAL A 46 -20.97 -7.34 -7.71
N ILE A 47 -21.50 -8.43 -7.14
CA ILE A 47 -22.27 -9.42 -7.89
C ILE A 47 -23.70 -8.89 -8.05
N CYS A 48 -24.20 -8.86 -9.28
CA CYS A 48 -25.59 -8.50 -9.52
C CYS A 48 -26.50 -9.59 -8.96
N LYS A 49 -27.27 -9.25 -7.92
CA LYS A 49 -28.21 -10.18 -7.26
C LYS A 49 -29.29 -10.74 -8.19
N HIS A 50 -29.55 -10.08 -9.32
CA HIS A 50 -30.62 -10.45 -10.24
C HIS A 50 -30.20 -11.48 -11.31
N CYS A 51 -28.93 -11.50 -11.70
CA CYS A 51 -28.43 -12.40 -12.75
C CYS A 51 -27.27 -13.29 -12.31
N ASN A 52 -26.90 -13.25 -11.02
CA ASN A 52 -25.75 -13.95 -10.44
C ASN A 52 -24.46 -13.77 -11.26
N SER A 53 -24.33 -12.62 -11.94
CA SER A 53 -23.19 -12.29 -12.81
C SER A 53 -22.61 -10.92 -12.43
N ILE A 54 -21.36 -10.69 -12.79
CA ILE A 54 -20.69 -9.39 -12.61
C ILE A 54 -21.49 -8.33 -13.37
N ASN A 55 -21.80 -7.23 -12.68
CA ASN A 55 -22.65 -6.16 -13.21
C ASN A 55 -22.14 -5.66 -14.59
N TYR A 56 -23.02 -5.53 -15.59
CA TYR A 56 -22.64 -5.17 -16.96
C TYR A 56 -21.95 -3.79 -17.06
N ASN A 57 -22.26 -2.87 -16.14
CA ASN A 57 -21.58 -1.56 -16.05
C ASN A 57 -20.15 -1.65 -15.51
N THR A 58 -19.76 -2.77 -14.87
CA THR A 58 -18.41 -2.98 -14.35
C THR A 58 -17.60 -3.99 -15.16
N LYS A 59 -18.18 -4.66 -16.17
CA LYS A 59 -17.48 -5.59 -17.07
C LYS A 59 -16.21 -4.99 -17.68
N GLY A 60 -16.30 -3.81 -18.28
CA GLY A 60 -15.13 -3.13 -18.87
C GLY A 60 -14.06 -2.71 -17.85
N LEU A 61 -14.43 -2.58 -16.57
CA LEU A 61 -13.48 -2.34 -15.49
C LEU A 61 -12.85 -3.66 -15.00
N VAL A 62 -13.55 -4.78 -15.05
CA VAL A 62 -13.21 -6.05 -14.37
C VAL A 62 -12.60 -7.10 -15.31
N GLU A 63 -12.88 -7.06 -16.62
CA GLU A 63 -12.57 -8.15 -17.58
C GLU A 63 -11.08 -8.35 -17.89
N ASN A 64 -10.17 -7.49 -17.44
CA ASN A 64 -8.75 -7.58 -17.81
C ASN A 64 -7.77 -7.55 -16.62
N ARG A 65 -8.16 -8.07 -15.46
CA ARG A 65 -7.38 -7.89 -14.23
C ARG A 65 -6.54 -9.08 -13.84
N ARG A 66 -5.26 -8.98 -14.13
CA ARG A 66 -4.22 -9.81 -13.51
C ARG A 66 -3.94 -9.38 -12.07
N LEU A 67 -4.24 -8.13 -11.70
CA LEU A 67 -3.89 -7.58 -10.39
C LEU A 67 -4.62 -8.27 -9.24
N LYS A 68 -3.84 -8.88 -8.35
CA LYS A 68 -4.30 -9.59 -7.15
C LYS A 68 -3.86 -8.93 -5.86
N LYS A 69 -2.72 -8.23 -5.87
CA LYS A 69 -2.11 -7.68 -4.66
C LYS A 69 -1.43 -6.34 -4.93
N VAL A 70 -1.56 -5.43 -3.97
CA VAL A 70 -0.87 -4.14 -3.93
C VAL A 70 -0.19 -3.99 -2.58
N ASP A 71 1.13 -3.82 -2.59
CA ASP A 71 1.90 -3.37 -1.43
C ASP A 71 2.20 -1.88 -1.60
N PHE A 72 1.73 -1.06 -0.68
CA PHE A 72 1.96 0.38 -0.67
C PHE A 72 2.93 0.74 0.45
N ILE A 73 4.10 1.25 0.07
CA ILE A 73 5.17 1.62 0.99
C ILE A 73 5.33 3.13 0.94
N TRP A 74 5.08 3.80 2.06
CA TRP A 74 5.29 5.23 2.16
C TRP A 74 6.41 5.55 3.13
N VAL A 75 7.45 6.20 2.63
CA VAL A 75 8.59 6.68 3.40
C VAL A 75 8.48 8.18 3.55
N ASN A 76 8.36 8.65 4.78
CA ASN A 76 8.19 10.05 5.08
C ASN A 76 9.07 10.50 6.23
N ARG A 77 9.46 11.79 6.22
CA ARG A 77 10.27 12.39 7.28
C ARG A 77 9.41 12.98 8.39
N ASP A 78 8.32 13.69 8.05
CA ASP A 78 7.44 14.35 9.01
C ASP A 78 5.97 14.09 8.66
N GLN A 79 5.16 13.77 9.66
CA GLN A 79 3.73 13.49 9.53
C GLN A 79 2.89 14.74 9.26
N LYS A 80 3.31 15.92 9.73
CA LYS A 80 2.43 17.11 9.84
C LYS A 80 1.79 17.57 8.54
N ASN A 81 2.43 17.35 7.40
CA ASN A 81 1.95 17.88 6.10
C ASN A 81 1.03 16.92 5.33
N PHE A 82 0.76 15.72 5.85
CA PHE A 82 0.09 14.66 5.09
C PHE A 82 -0.98 13.88 5.88
N GLU A 83 -1.57 14.50 6.92
CA GLU A 83 -2.66 13.92 7.69
C GLU A 83 -3.86 13.54 6.82
N TRP A 84 -4.20 14.38 5.84
CA TRP A 84 -5.27 14.11 4.87
C TRP A 84 -5.06 12.77 4.15
N PHE A 85 -3.80 12.40 3.87
CA PHE A 85 -3.46 11.17 3.17
C PHE A 85 -3.53 9.97 4.10
N LEU A 86 -3.13 10.12 5.37
CA LEU A 86 -3.34 9.08 6.39
C LEU A 86 -4.83 8.79 6.59
N ASN A 87 -5.68 9.82 6.58
CA ASN A 87 -7.13 9.65 6.65
C ASN A 87 -7.68 8.88 5.43
N LEU A 88 -7.15 9.14 4.23
CA LEU A 88 -7.49 8.37 3.02
C LEU A 88 -7.10 6.88 3.17
N LEU A 89 -5.87 6.60 3.62
CA LEU A 89 -5.41 5.23 3.86
C LEU A 89 -6.29 4.52 4.90
N ARG A 90 -6.73 5.24 5.94
CA ARG A 90 -7.62 4.69 6.99
C ARG A 90 -8.96 4.27 6.42
N GLN A 91 -9.53 5.06 5.52
CA GLN A 91 -10.77 4.71 4.85
C GLN A 91 -10.60 3.42 4.01
N PHE A 92 -9.49 3.28 3.29
CA PHE A 92 -9.23 2.06 2.52
C PHE A 92 -9.04 0.83 3.41
N GLU A 93 -8.33 0.98 4.53
CA GLU A 93 -8.13 -0.10 5.50
C GLU A 93 -9.45 -0.57 6.12
N GLN A 94 -10.29 0.37 6.57
CA GLN A 94 -11.61 0.07 7.15
C GLN A 94 -12.53 -0.63 6.15
N GLU A 95 -12.51 -0.21 4.89
CA GLU A 95 -13.32 -0.83 3.84
C GLU A 95 -12.89 -2.27 3.56
N GLN A 96 -11.58 -2.54 3.50
CA GLN A 96 -11.06 -3.90 3.33
C GLN A 96 -11.36 -4.77 4.55
N ASP A 97 -11.22 -4.24 5.76
CA ASP A 97 -11.58 -4.95 7.00
C ASP A 97 -13.04 -5.37 6.98
N TYR A 98 -13.95 -4.46 6.62
CA TYR A 98 -15.38 -4.75 6.50
C TYR A 98 -15.64 -5.86 5.48
N TYR A 99 -14.96 -5.82 4.34
CA TYR A 99 -15.06 -6.85 3.32
C TYR A 99 -14.55 -8.22 3.83
N LEU A 100 -13.34 -8.26 4.39
CA LEU A 100 -12.71 -9.49 4.89
C LEU A 100 -13.48 -10.12 6.05
N ALA A 101 -14.18 -9.32 6.87
CA ALA A 101 -15.06 -9.84 7.92
C ALA A 101 -16.22 -10.69 7.34
N SER A 102 -16.67 -10.39 6.13
CA SER A 102 -17.70 -11.17 5.41
C SER A 102 -17.10 -12.26 4.51
N ASN A 103 -15.79 -12.20 4.26
CA ASN A 103 -15.06 -13.06 3.32
C ASN A 103 -13.72 -13.50 3.93
N PRO A 104 -13.73 -14.34 4.99
CA PRO A 104 -12.52 -14.66 5.76
C PRO A 104 -11.48 -15.51 5.00
N ASN A 105 -11.87 -16.12 3.88
CA ASN A 105 -10.97 -16.90 3.02
C ASN A 105 -10.27 -16.05 1.95
N ASP A 106 -10.65 -14.77 1.80
CA ASP A 106 -10.01 -13.86 0.86
C ASP A 106 -8.76 -13.23 1.49
N ASN A 107 -7.75 -12.99 0.67
CA ASN A 107 -6.56 -12.26 1.10
C ASN A 107 -6.79 -10.74 1.03
N ARG A 108 -6.06 -10.01 1.88
CA ARG A 108 -5.98 -8.55 1.80
C ARG A 108 -5.42 -8.12 0.44
N PHE A 109 -6.07 -7.15 -0.18
CA PHE A 109 -5.66 -6.65 -1.50
C PHE A 109 -4.65 -5.51 -1.43
N LEU A 110 -4.77 -4.63 -0.42
CA LEU A 110 -3.88 -3.49 -0.22
C LEU A 110 -3.19 -3.62 1.13
N ASP A 111 -1.91 -3.94 1.11
CA ASP A 111 -1.05 -3.91 2.29
C ASP A 111 -0.38 -2.52 2.38
N ILE A 112 -0.48 -1.86 3.53
CA ILE A 112 0.06 -0.51 3.75
C ILE A 112 1.21 -0.61 4.76
N HIS A 113 2.37 -0.08 4.37
CA HIS A 113 3.59 -0.03 5.17
C HIS A 113 4.08 1.42 5.25
N LEU A 114 4.14 1.95 6.47
CA LEU A 114 4.51 3.34 6.73
C LEU A 114 5.89 3.39 7.40
N TYR A 115 6.78 4.23 6.89
CA TYR A 115 8.12 4.43 7.44
C TYR A 115 8.33 5.91 7.77
N PHE A 116 8.50 6.21 9.06
CA PHE A 116 8.80 7.57 9.52
C PHE A 116 10.28 7.67 9.88
N THR A 117 11.05 8.37 9.05
CA THR A 117 12.52 8.38 9.14
C THR A 117 13.09 9.32 10.19
N GLU A 118 12.29 10.28 10.65
CA GLU A 118 12.68 11.22 11.70
C GLU A 118 11.45 11.55 12.55
N ILE A 119 11.30 10.88 13.69
CA ILE A 119 10.31 11.31 14.68
C ILE A 119 11.07 12.12 15.72
N LYS A 120 10.70 13.40 15.86
CA LYS A 120 11.20 14.21 16.97
C LYS A 120 10.73 13.55 18.26
N HIS A 121 11.66 13.22 19.16
CA HIS A 121 11.31 12.83 20.52
C HIS A 121 10.44 13.95 21.08
N ASP A 122 9.17 13.64 21.35
CA ASP A 122 8.36 14.53 22.18
C ASP A 122 8.96 14.44 23.59
N GLU A 123 9.26 15.57 24.23
CA GLU A 123 9.91 15.61 25.54
C GLU A 123 9.09 14.86 26.62
N ASN A 124 7.79 14.66 26.35
CA ASN A 124 6.86 13.90 27.19
C ASN A 124 7.00 12.37 27.07
N ILE A 125 7.64 11.88 26.01
CA ILE A 125 7.99 10.47 25.84
C ILE A 125 9.44 10.38 26.30
N GLY A 126 9.67 9.93 27.55
CA GLY A 126 11.03 9.75 28.10
C GLY A 126 11.90 8.84 27.23
N ASN A 127 13.07 8.39 27.72
CA ASN A 127 14.08 7.63 26.92
C ASN A 127 13.64 6.23 26.38
N VAL A 128 12.34 5.95 26.27
CA VAL A 128 11.80 4.70 25.75
C VAL A 128 11.88 4.71 24.21
N PRO A 129 12.42 3.65 23.58
CA PRO A 129 12.44 3.53 22.13
C PRO A 129 11.03 3.65 21.54
N LEU A 130 10.89 4.51 20.54
CA LEU A 130 9.59 4.84 19.96
C LEU A 130 8.92 3.63 19.25
N ASP A 131 9.73 2.73 18.70
CA ASP A 131 9.25 1.45 18.17
C ASP A 131 8.53 0.62 19.25
N LEU A 132 9.08 0.58 20.46
CA LEU A 132 8.49 -0.16 21.58
C LEU A 132 7.17 0.48 22.01
N VAL A 133 7.13 1.82 22.10
CA VAL A 133 5.91 2.57 22.43
C VAL A 133 4.82 2.27 21.39
N THR A 134 5.17 2.29 20.11
CA THR A 134 4.24 2.01 19.01
C THR A 134 3.71 0.57 19.06
N GLN A 135 4.57 -0.41 19.34
CA GLN A 135 4.17 -1.82 19.45
C GLN A 135 3.23 -2.06 20.63
N ILE A 136 3.56 -1.53 21.81
CA ILE A 136 2.73 -1.66 23.02
C ILE A 136 1.36 -1.04 22.76
N TRP A 137 1.32 0.16 22.21
CA TRP A 137 0.05 0.81 21.93
C TRP A 137 -0.77 0.09 20.87
N LYS A 138 -0.14 -0.40 19.80
CA LYS A 138 -0.84 -1.21 18.79
C LYS A 138 -1.45 -2.48 19.39
N GLN A 139 -0.80 -3.09 20.37
CA GLN A 139 -1.36 -4.24 21.11
C GLN A 139 -2.57 -3.84 21.98
N VAL A 140 -2.58 -2.63 22.54
CA VAL A 140 -3.64 -2.15 23.44
C VAL A 140 -4.84 -1.59 22.68
N SER A 141 -4.62 -0.75 21.67
CA SER A 141 -5.66 -0.02 20.95
C SER A 141 -6.06 -0.68 19.62
N GLY A 142 -5.27 -1.65 19.15
CA GLY A 142 -5.40 -2.22 17.80
C GLY A 142 -4.97 -1.27 16.69
N GLN A 143 -4.50 -0.06 17.00
CA GLN A 143 -4.13 0.98 16.04
C GLN A 143 -2.77 1.60 16.39
N ASP A 144 -2.07 2.05 15.36
CA ASP A 144 -0.83 2.80 15.49
C ASP A 144 -1.07 4.16 16.17
N ILE A 145 -0.20 4.57 17.09
CA ILE A 145 -0.38 5.81 17.85
C ILE A 145 -0.24 7.07 17.03
N PHE A 146 0.65 7.05 16.03
CA PHE A 146 0.94 8.23 15.24
C PHE A 146 -0.12 8.38 14.15
N THR A 147 -0.49 7.29 13.51
CA THR A 147 -1.31 7.32 12.30
C THR A 147 -2.76 6.88 12.52
N SER A 148 -3.08 6.28 13.67
CA SER A 148 -4.36 5.62 13.96
C SER A 148 -4.79 4.64 12.86
N LEU A 149 -3.81 3.99 12.20
CA LEU A 149 -4.00 2.93 11.22
C LEU A 149 -3.71 1.58 11.88
N LYS A 150 -4.36 0.51 11.46
CA LYS A 150 -3.97 -0.86 11.85
C LYS A 150 -2.76 -1.34 11.06
N SER A 151 -2.39 -0.62 10.02
CA SER A 151 -1.27 -0.86 9.11
C SER A 151 0.08 -0.90 9.85
N LYS A 152 1.10 -1.46 9.21
CA LYS A 152 2.43 -1.57 9.85
C LYS A 152 3.16 -0.22 9.73
N THR A 153 3.29 0.47 10.86
CA THR A 153 4.17 1.64 10.97
C THR A 153 5.52 1.20 11.52
N HIS A 154 6.58 1.71 10.90
CA HIS A 154 7.97 1.43 11.21
C HIS A 154 8.70 2.75 11.48
N ILE A 155 9.47 2.81 12.56
CA ILE A 155 10.33 3.96 12.81
C ILE A 155 11.69 3.74 12.15
N GLY A 156 12.20 4.78 11.51
CA GLY A 156 13.46 4.75 10.80
C GLY A 156 13.32 4.47 9.30
N ARG A 157 14.46 4.13 8.68
CA ARG A 157 14.55 3.93 7.22
C ARG A 157 14.16 2.51 6.84
N PRO A 158 13.50 2.31 5.69
CA PRO A 158 13.19 0.97 5.19
C PRO A 158 14.47 0.19 4.91
N LYS A 159 14.52 -1.06 5.40
CA LYS A 159 15.55 -2.03 5.01
C LYS A 159 15.06 -2.78 3.79
N TRP A 160 15.39 -2.26 2.60
CA TRP A 160 14.85 -2.75 1.33
C TRP A 160 15.07 -4.24 1.09
N GLU A 161 16.22 -4.79 1.49
CA GLU A 161 16.51 -6.22 1.38
C GLU A 161 15.52 -7.08 2.18
N GLU A 162 15.23 -6.71 3.44
CA GLU A 162 14.27 -7.44 4.28
C GLU A 162 12.85 -7.34 3.69
N ILE A 163 12.45 -6.14 3.25
CA ILE A 163 11.14 -5.89 2.66
C ILE A 163 10.97 -6.71 1.37
N PHE A 164 11.96 -6.68 0.47
CA PHE A 164 11.87 -7.34 -0.82
C PHE A 164 11.89 -8.86 -0.67
N ASN A 165 12.67 -9.39 0.27
CA ASN A 165 12.60 -10.80 0.66
C ASN A 165 11.21 -11.19 1.16
N GLN A 166 10.57 -10.36 1.98
CA GLN A 166 9.22 -10.64 2.47
C GLN A 166 8.17 -10.69 1.36
N LEU A 167 8.34 -9.91 0.28
CA LEU A 167 7.42 -9.92 -0.87
C LEU A 167 7.42 -11.26 -1.63
N ILE A 168 8.55 -11.99 -1.62
CA ILE A 168 8.70 -13.27 -2.34
C ILE A 168 8.68 -14.50 -1.44
N SER A 169 8.86 -14.33 -0.13
CA SER A 169 8.97 -15.44 0.83
C SER A 169 7.89 -15.44 1.92
N GLY A 170 7.02 -14.43 1.96
CA GLY A 170 5.95 -14.31 2.96
C GLY A 170 4.72 -15.18 2.68
N GLU A 171 3.75 -15.17 3.60
CA GLU A 171 2.45 -15.88 3.46
C GLU A 171 1.68 -15.51 2.18
N ASN A 172 1.90 -14.30 1.66
CA ASN A 172 1.32 -13.80 0.41
C ASN A 172 2.41 -13.58 -0.66
N ALA A 173 3.37 -14.51 -0.74
CA ALA A 173 4.49 -14.47 -1.68
C ALA A 173 4.02 -14.48 -3.13
N SER A 174 4.55 -13.54 -3.91
CA SER A 174 4.48 -13.59 -5.37
C SER A 174 5.77 -14.16 -5.93
N THR A 175 5.71 -14.74 -7.13
CA THR A 175 6.95 -15.03 -7.86
C THR A 175 7.64 -13.70 -8.19
N ALA A 176 8.97 -13.67 -8.21
CA ALA A 176 9.72 -12.45 -8.50
C ALA A 176 9.30 -11.79 -9.83
N ASP A 177 8.97 -12.61 -10.85
CA ASP A 177 8.49 -12.16 -12.16
C ASP A 177 7.13 -11.46 -12.14
N ASP A 178 6.33 -11.69 -11.10
CA ASP A 178 5.00 -11.12 -10.93
C ASP A 178 5.00 -9.76 -10.22
N VAL A 179 6.11 -9.42 -9.55
CA VAL A 179 6.29 -8.19 -8.78
C VAL A 179 6.73 -7.04 -9.68
N ASN A 180 5.90 -5.99 -9.74
CA ASN A 180 6.19 -4.77 -10.48
C ASN A 180 6.29 -3.58 -9.50
N VAL A 181 7.44 -2.90 -9.48
CA VAL A 181 7.75 -1.85 -8.52
C VAL A 181 7.65 -0.47 -9.18
N PHE A 182 6.78 0.37 -8.62
CA PHE A 182 6.62 1.77 -9.05
C PHE A 182 7.14 2.67 -7.94
N PHE A 183 7.95 3.67 -8.32
CA PHE A 183 8.58 4.57 -7.36
C PHE A 183 8.32 6.04 -7.71
N CYS A 184 7.99 6.83 -6.69
CA CYS A 184 7.95 8.28 -6.79
C CYS A 184 8.55 8.91 -5.52
N GLY A 185 9.68 9.61 -5.65
CA GLY A 185 10.38 10.20 -4.51
C GLY A 185 11.81 10.66 -4.84
N PRO A 186 12.65 10.89 -3.81
CA PRO A 186 14.02 11.39 -4.00
C PRO A 186 14.93 10.46 -4.81
N ASN A 187 15.81 11.03 -5.63
CA ASN A 187 16.72 10.27 -6.51
C ASN A 187 17.63 9.28 -5.76
N THR A 188 18.10 9.64 -4.57
CA THR A 188 18.94 8.76 -3.74
C THR A 188 18.21 7.46 -3.38
N MET A 189 16.92 7.57 -3.05
CA MET A 189 16.05 6.43 -2.78
C MET A 189 15.73 5.66 -4.06
N ALA A 190 15.50 6.36 -5.17
CA ALA A 190 15.28 5.75 -6.48
C ALA A 190 16.43 4.80 -6.88
N GLN A 191 17.68 5.25 -6.67
CA GLN A 191 18.87 4.47 -7.00
C GLN A 191 18.99 3.23 -6.10
N ALA A 192 18.73 3.37 -4.80
CA ALA A 192 18.71 2.25 -3.87
C ALA A 192 17.66 1.22 -4.28
N ILE A 193 16.42 1.64 -4.54
CA ILE A 193 15.32 0.76 -4.95
C ILE A 193 15.66 0.06 -6.26
N ARG A 194 16.17 0.78 -7.27
CA ARG A 194 16.55 0.20 -8.56
C ARG A 194 17.58 -0.92 -8.41
N ASN A 195 18.59 -0.73 -7.56
CA ASN A 195 19.60 -1.75 -7.30
C ASN A 195 18.98 -3.01 -6.67
N HIS A 196 18.07 -2.83 -5.71
CA HIS A 196 17.36 -3.96 -5.11
C HIS A 196 16.44 -4.65 -6.11
N CYS A 197 15.70 -3.92 -6.95
CA CYS A 197 14.87 -4.53 -8.00
C CYS A 197 15.73 -5.40 -8.94
N ALA A 198 16.94 -4.96 -9.30
CA ALA A 198 17.85 -5.75 -10.13
C ALA A 198 18.31 -7.05 -9.43
N THR A 199 18.66 -6.97 -8.14
CA THR A 199 19.06 -8.15 -7.33
C THR A 199 17.93 -9.17 -7.23
N PHE A 200 16.71 -8.70 -6.98
CA PHE A 200 15.52 -9.54 -6.78
C PHE A 200 14.79 -9.89 -8.09
N ARG A 201 15.25 -9.38 -9.24
CA ARG A 201 14.63 -9.53 -10.57
C ARG A 201 13.17 -9.05 -10.63
N PHE A 202 12.85 -8.01 -9.88
CA PHE A 202 11.56 -7.33 -9.97
C PHE A 202 11.51 -6.42 -11.21
N ARG A 203 10.30 -6.19 -11.72
CA ARG A 203 10.05 -5.37 -12.92
C ARG A 203 9.73 -3.93 -12.59
#